data_AF-A0A4P1R3M7-F1
#
_entry.id   AF-A0A4P1R3M7-F1
#
_cell.length_a   1.000
_cell.length_b   1.000
_cell.length_c   1.000
_cell.angle_alpha   90.00
_cell.angle_beta   90.00
_cell.angle_gamma   90.00
#
_symmetry.space_group_name_H-M   'P 1'
#
loop_
_entity.id
_entity.type
_entity.pdbx_description
1 polymer ?
#
loop_
_entity_poly.entity_id
_entity_poly.type
_entity_poly.pdbx_seq_one_letter_code
_entity_poly.pdbx_strand_id
1 'polypeptide(L)' 'MEWGVINEAAAIDQCQKITGHEVSSMGFEHFGCLGACPDGLVGIFPVCDLLEVKCPYNKGKPELDSP' A
#
# COMPACT_ATOMS: atom_id res chain seq x y z
N MET A 1 -1.32 14.55 7.13
CA MET A 1 -1.66 13.23 6.52
C MET A 1 -1.22 13.13 5.05
N GLU A 2 -0.84 14.23 4.39
CA GLU A 2 -0.41 14.27 2.98
C GLU A 2 0.82 13.42 2.65
N TRP A 3 1.71 13.19 3.63
CA TRP A 3 2.93 12.41 3.41
C TRP A 3 2.65 11.01 2.84
N GLY A 4 1.65 10.29 3.37
CA GLY A 4 1.27 8.97 2.85
C GLY A 4 0.84 9.04 1.39
N VAL A 5 -0.14 9.91 1.11
CA VAL A 5 -0.72 10.12 -0.23
C VAL A 5 0.35 10.46 -1.27
N ILE A 6 1.31 11.33 -0.94
CA ILE A 6 2.36 11.76 -1.87
C ILE A 6 3.37 10.64 -2.15
N ASN A 7 3.65 9.76 -1.17
CA ASN A 7 4.73 8.78 -1.27
C ASN A 7 4.25 7.37 -1.64
N GLU A 8 2.97 7.07 -1.54
CA GLU A 8 2.40 5.74 -1.79
C GLU A 8 2.74 5.24 -3.20
N ALA A 9 2.47 6.05 -4.23
CA ALA A 9 2.77 5.68 -5.62
C ALA A 9 4.26 5.40 -5.85
N ALA A 10 5.15 6.20 -5.25
CA ALA A 10 6.59 5.99 -5.33
C ALA A 10 7.03 4.71 -4.61
N ALA A 11 6.42 4.40 -3.48
CA ALA A 11 6.69 3.16 -2.73
C ALA A 11 6.22 1.91 -3.49
N ILE A 12 5.06 1.97 -4.15
CA ILE A 12 4.57 0.88 -5.02
C ILE A 12 5.51 0.66 -6.21
N ASP A 13 5.90 1.73 -6.92
CA ASP A 13 6.86 1.64 -8.04
C ASP A 13 8.21 1.06 -7.59
N GLN A 14 8.71 1.48 -6.43
CA GLN A 14 9.93 0.92 -5.86
C GLN A 14 9.77 -0.56 -5.49
N CYS A 15 8.62 -0.96 -4.95
CA CYS A 15 8.32 -2.36 -4.63
C CYS A 15 8.34 -3.23 -5.89
N GLN A 16 7.74 -2.77 -6.99
CA GLN A 16 7.77 -3.45 -8.29
C GLN A 16 9.21 -3.59 -8.81
N LYS A 17 10.02 -2.53 -8.72
CA LYS A 17 11.43 -2.56 -9.15
C LYS A 17 12.30 -3.52 -8.34
N ILE A 18 12.06 -3.65 -7.04
CA ILE A 18 12.85 -4.52 -6.16
C ILE A 18 12.44 -5.99 -6.30
N THR A 19 11.13 -6.25 -6.37
CA THR A 19 10.60 -7.63 -6.40
C THR A 19 10.52 -8.21 -7.81
N GLY A 20 10.43 -7.36 -8.83
CA GLY A 20 10.16 -7.76 -10.20
C GLY A 20 8.72 -8.19 -10.44
N HIS A 21 7.83 -8.07 -9.45
CA HIS A 21 6.42 -8.39 -9.59
C HIS A 21 5.62 -7.14 -9.99
N GLU A 22 4.76 -7.28 -10.99
CA GLU A 22 3.82 -6.23 -11.39
C GLU A 22 2.76 -6.03 -10.30
N VAL A 23 2.46 -4.76 -9.99
CA VAL A 23 1.38 -4.38 -9.08
C VAL A 23 0.27 -3.72 -9.88
N SER A 24 -0.93 -4.29 -9.79
CA SER A 24 -2.14 -3.74 -10.39
C SER A 24 -2.99 -3.01 -9.35
N SER A 25 -3.79 -2.03 -9.79
CA SER A 25 -4.72 -1.31 -8.92
C SER A 25 -6.08 -2.02 -8.87
N MET A 26 -6.76 -1.91 -7.72
CA MET A 26 -8.13 -2.36 -7.54
C MET A 26 -8.97 -1.22 -7.00
N GLY A 27 -10.22 -1.13 -7.45
CA GLY A 27 -11.19 -0.21 -6.86
C GLY A 27 -11.69 -0.69 -5.50
N PHE A 28 -12.67 0.03 -4.97
CA PHE A 28 -13.40 -0.42 -3.79
C PHE A 28 -14.22 -1.67 -4.07
N GLU A 29 -14.05 -2.69 -3.24
CA GLU A 29 -14.81 -3.94 -3.25
C GLU A 29 -15.67 -4.06 -1.99
N HIS A 30 -16.82 -4.71 -2.11
CA HIS A 30 -17.75 -4.88 -0.98
C HIS A 30 -18.32 -6.30 -0.87
N PHE A 31 -18.58 -6.74 0.35
CA PHE A 31 -19.28 -7.97 0.66
C PHE A 31 -20.21 -7.77 1.86
N GLY A 32 -21.51 -7.57 1.59
CA GLY A 32 -22.49 -7.27 2.62
C GLY A 32 -22.22 -5.92 3.29
N CYS A 33 -21.86 -5.93 4.58
CA CYS A 33 -21.50 -4.74 5.35
C CYS A 33 -19.99 -4.44 5.37
N LEU A 34 -19.18 -5.27 4.72
CA LEU A 34 -17.73 -5.11 4.67
C LEU A 34 -17.31 -4.54 3.32
N GLY A 35 -16.29 -3.71 3.30
CA GLY A 35 -15.66 -3.26 2.06
C GLY A 35 -14.19 -2.91 2.26
N ALA A 36 -13.42 -2.96 1.18
CA ALA A 36 -11.98 -2.76 1.18
C ALA A 36 -11.55 -2.08 -0.12
N CYS A 37 -10.44 -1.34 -0.05
CA CYS A 37 -9.77 -0.75 -1.21
C CYS A 37 -8.27 -0.94 -0.97
N PRO A 38 -7.66 -2.03 -1.47
CA PRO A 38 -6.25 -2.29 -1.26
C PRO A 38 -5.39 -1.32 -2.08
N ASP A 39 -4.16 -1.06 -1.61
CA ASP A 39 -3.22 -0.18 -2.32
C ASP A 39 -2.74 -0.82 -3.65
N GLY A 40 -2.73 -2.16 -3.72
CA GLY A 40 -2.50 -2.89 -4.95
C GLY A 40 -2.67 -4.39 -4.84
N LEU A 41 -2.58 -5.06 -5.98
CA LEU A 41 -2.61 -6.53 -6.12
C LEU A 41 -1.36 -7.00 -6.85
N VAL A 42 -0.73 -8.06 -6.32
CA VAL A 42 0.43 -8.72 -6.92
C VAL A 42 0.01 -10.07 -7.50
N GLY A 43 0.38 -10.36 -8.74
CA GLY A 43 0.04 -11.62 -9.42
C GLY A 43 -1.19 -11.55 -10.32
N ILE A 44 -1.70 -12.70 -10.75
CA ILE A 44 -2.79 -12.81 -11.73
C ILE A 44 -4.00 -13.44 -11.07
N PHE A 45 -5.16 -12.79 -11.18
CA PHE A 45 -6.42 -13.32 -10.67
C PHE A 45 -6.70 -14.73 -11.23
N PRO A 46 -7.17 -15.70 -10.41
CA PRO A 46 -7.61 -15.57 -9.00
C PRO A 46 -6.50 -15.78 -7.95
N VAL A 47 -5.25 -15.98 -8.35
CA VAL A 47 -4.11 -16.20 -7.44
C VAL A 47 -3.34 -14.89 -7.32
N CYS A 48 -3.91 -13.93 -6.60
CA CYS A 48 -3.29 -12.63 -6.33
C CYS A 48 -3.16 -12.38 -4.83
N ASP A 49 -2.05 -11.74 -4.46
CA ASP A 49 -1.79 -11.27 -3.10
C ASP A 49 -2.14 -9.79 -2.96
N LEU A 50 -2.52 -9.37 -1.75
CA LEU A 50 -2.79 -7.97 -1.42
C LEU A 50 -1.49 -7.25 -1.07
N LEU A 51 -1.29 -6.07 -1.65
CA LEU A 51 -0.24 -5.13 -1.26
C LEU A 51 -0.83 -4.03 -0.38
N GLU A 52 -0.23 -3.84 0.78
CA GLU A 52 -0.49 -2.73 1.71
C GLU A 52 0.81 -1.94 1.88
N VAL A 53 0.76 -0.64 1.66
CA VAL A 53 1.89 0.28 1.68
C VAL A 53 1.74 1.26 2.83
N LYS A 54 2.81 1.41 3.61
CA LYS A 54 2.90 2.43 4.67
C LYS A 54 4.11 3.30 4.46
N CYS A 55 3.88 4.61 4.42
CA CYS A 55 4.93 5.62 4.34
C CYS A 55 5.06 6.31 5.71
N PRO A 56 5.91 5.83 6.64
CA PRO A 56 6.08 6.47 7.93
C PRO A 56 6.76 7.83 7.77
N TYR A 57 6.14 8.90 8.27
CA TYR A 57 6.64 10.27 8.16
C TYR A 57 8.06 10.42 8.74
N ASN A 58 8.28 9.86 9.93
CA ASN A 58 9.57 9.94 10.63
C ASN A 58 10.54 8.79 10.27
N LYS A 59 10.36 8.15 9.11
CA LYS A 59 11.19 7.01 8.64
C LYS A 59 11.31 5.87 9.67
N GLY A 60 10.23 5.62 10.42
CA GLY A 60 10.18 4.57 11.44
C GLY A 60 10.87 4.93 12.76
N LYS A 61 11.35 6.18 12.94
CA LYS A 61 11.78 6.64 14.26
C LYS A 61 10.53 6.88 15.13
N PRO A 62 10.54 6.45 16.41
CA PRO A 62 9.49 6.85 17.33
C PRO A 62 9.43 8.39 17.35
N GLU A 63 8.22 8.95 17.36
CA GLU A 63 8.08 10.34 17.77
C GLU A 63 8.68 10.40 19.17
N LEU A 64 9.59 11.36 19.41
CA LEU A 64 10.14 11.55 20.74
C LEU A 64 8.91 11.82 21.61
N ASP A 65 8.54 10.88 22.49
CA ASP A 65 7.43 11.05 23.43
C ASP A 65 7.67 12.40 24.14
N SER A 66 6.94 13.42 23.71
CA SER A 66 6.91 14.69 24.41
C SER A 66 6.06 14.46 25.66
N PRO A 67 6.54 14.87 26.86
CA PRO A 67 5.91 14.56 28.14
C PRO A 67 4.44 14.99 28.23
#